data_AF-A0A1V4YPJ0-F1
#
_entry.id   AF-A0A1V4YPJ0-F1
#
_cell.length_a   1.000
_cell.length_b   1.000
_cell.length_c   1.000
_cell.angle_alpha   90.00
_cell.angle_beta   90.00
_cell.angle_gamma   90.00
#
_symmetry.space_group_name_H-M   'P 1'
#
loop_
_entity.id
_entity.type
_entity.pdbx_description
1 polymer ?
#
loop_
_entity_poly.entity_id
_entity_poly.type
_entity_poly.pdbx_seq_one_letter_code
_entity_poly.pdbx_strand_id
1 'polypeptide(L)'
;MVLPYNTDVKDILDYSPEALLVSSGPGDPTRVKKAAENVRGLAEKMPIFGICLGQQIIGLAFGADIYKMKFGHRGINQPVKDLTTGKVCITSQNHGFTVDPQSLEDTPLKMNQVNLNDGTPEGLEHEELPISSVQYHPEAGPGPHDTDYYFDNFVESLKNY
;
A
#
# COMPACT_ATOMS: atom_id res chain seq x y z
N MET A 1 -3.33 17.32 5.20
CA MET A 1 -4.50 17.20 6.09
C MET A 1 -4.61 15.74 6.52
N VAL A 2 -5.08 15.46 7.74
CA VAL A 2 -5.27 14.09 8.24
C VAL A 2 -6.74 13.90 8.58
N LEU A 3 -7.34 12.80 8.11
CA LEU A 3 -8.76 12.51 8.28
C LEU A 3 -8.95 11.15 8.99
N PRO A 4 -10.01 10.96 9.79
CA PRO A 4 -10.39 9.66 10.32
C PRO A 4 -10.62 8.62 9.21
N TYR A 5 -10.31 7.35 9.49
CA TYR A 5 -10.40 6.24 8.51
C TYR A 5 -11.81 6.04 7.92
N ASN A 6 -12.85 6.50 8.62
CA ASN A 6 -14.25 6.34 8.27
C ASN A 6 -14.89 7.63 7.70
N THR A 7 -14.09 8.64 7.37
CA THR A 7 -14.57 9.87 6.73
C THR A 7 -15.21 9.54 5.38
N ASP A 8 -16.38 10.11 5.07
CA ASP A 8 -17.07 9.78 3.82
C ASP A 8 -16.34 10.36 2.59
N VAL A 9 -16.42 9.65 1.46
CA VAL A 9 -15.83 10.07 0.17
C VAL A 9 -16.22 11.50 -0.20
N LYS A 10 -17.46 11.90 0.06
CA LYS A 10 -17.93 13.26 -0.22
C LYS A 10 -17.16 14.29 0.60
N ASP A 11 -17.05 14.08 1.91
CA ASP A 11 -16.36 15.00 2.82
C ASP A 11 -14.88 15.09 2.47
N ILE A 12 -14.26 13.97 2.04
CA ILE A 12 -12.88 13.96 1.54
C ILE A 12 -12.74 14.88 0.31
N LEU A 13 -13.66 14.75 -0.66
CA LEU A 13 -13.65 15.53 -1.89
C LEU A 13 -13.95 17.02 -1.68
N ASP A 14 -14.70 17.38 -0.64
CA ASP A 14 -14.98 18.78 -0.29
C ASP A 14 -13.71 19.55 0.08
N TYR A 15 -12.64 18.87 0.50
CA TYR A 15 -11.32 19.47 0.70
C TYR A 15 -10.50 19.65 -0.59
N SER A 16 -11.02 19.21 -1.74
CA SER A 16 -10.35 19.25 -3.05
C SER A 16 -8.89 18.70 -3.01
N PRO A 17 -8.67 17.47 -2.50
CA PRO A 17 -7.33 16.91 -2.43
C PRO A 17 -6.80 16.55 -3.83
N GLU A 18 -5.50 16.74 -4.03
CA GLU A 18 -4.80 16.31 -5.26
C GLU A 18 -4.46 14.81 -5.21
N ALA A 19 -4.34 14.23 -4.02
CA ALA A 19 -3.89 12.87 -3.79
C ALA A 19 -4.50 12.27 -2.53
N LEU A 20 -4.54 10.93 -2.47
CA LEU A 20 -4.84 10.19 -1.25
C LEU A 20 -3.63 9.37 -0.79
N LEU A 21 -3.17 9.62 0.43
CA LEU A 21 -2.25 8.71 1.13
C LEU A 21 -3.04 7.88 2.14
N VAL A 22 -3.04 6.55 1.96
CA VAL A 22 -3.60 5.60 2.93
C VAL A 22 -2.48 5.15 3.85
N SER A 23 -2.45 5.68 5.06
CA SER A 23 -1.36 5.47 6.02
C SER A 23 -1.32 4.04 6.57
N SER A 24 -0.23 3.75 7.30
CA SER A 24 -0.11 2.56 8.13
C SER A 24 -1.08 2.57 9.32
N GLY A 25 -1.22 1.44 10.00
CA GLY A 25 -2.07 1.30 11.18
C GLY A 25 -2.07 -0.12 11.75
N PRO A 26 -2.65 -0.31 12.95
CA PRO A 26 -2.71 -1.62 13.60
C PRO A 26 -3.93 -2.44 13.18
N GLY A 27 -3.85 -3.75 13.41
CA GLY A 27 -5.02 -4.63 13.43
C GLY A 27 -5.25 -5.43 12.15
N ASP A 28 -6.48 -5.93 12.03
CA ASP A 28 -6.93 -6.76 10.92
C ASP A 28 -7.62 -5.86 9.87
N PRO A 29 -7.08 -5.75 8.65
CA PRO A 29 -7.62 -4.86 7.61
C PRO A 29 -9.05 -5.22 7.19
N THR A 30 -9.44 -6.50 7.31
CA THR A 30 -10.79 -6.96 6.94
C THR A 30 -11.89 -6.37 7.82
N ARG A 31 -11.51 -5.82 8.98
CA ARG A 31 -12.42 -5.13 9.92
C ARG A 31 -12.62 -3.65 9.58
N VAL A 32 -11.85 -3.10 8.64
CA VAL A 32 -11.85 -1.67 8.28
C VAL A 32 -12.51 -1.44 6.91
N LYS A 33 -13.62 -2.15 6.66
CA LYS A 33 -14.32 -2.18 5.35
C LYS A 33 -14.61 -0.80 4.77
N LYS A 34 -15.01 0.15 5.62
CA LYS A 34 -15.29 1.53 5.22
C LYS A 34 -14.09 2.21 4.54
N ALA A 35 -12.87 1.94 5.00
CA ALA A 35 -11.67 2.48 4.38
C ALA A 35 -11.46 1.91 2.97
N ALA A 36 -11.69 0.60 2.78
CA ALA A 36 -11.61 -0.03 1.46
C ALA A 36 -12.70 0.50 0.51
N GLU A 37 -13.94 0.68 1.00
CA GLU A 37 -15.03 1.31 0.25
C GLU A 37 -14.67 2.74 -0.19
N ASN A 38 -14.07 3.52 0.70
CA ASN A 38 -13.63 4.88 0.40
C ASN A 38 -12.50 4.90 -0.65
N VAL A 39 -11.50 4.02 -0.51
CA VAL A 39 -10.43 3.88 -1.52
C VAL A 39 -11.03 3.54 -2.87
N ARG A 40 -11.97 2.58 -2.93
CA ARG A 40 -12.64 2.23 -4.19
C ARG A 40 -13.43 3.39 -4.78
N GLY A 41 -14.14 4.17 -3.95
CA GLY A 41 -14.91 5.34 -4.40
C GLY A 41 -14.06 6.54 -4.84
N LEU A 42 -12.77 6.56 -4.50
CA LEU A 42 -11.81 7.61 -4.86
C LEU A 42 -10.83 7.18 -5.97
N ALA A 43 -10.75 5.89 -6.27
CA ALA A 43 -9.77 5.29 -7.19
C ALA A 43 -9.69 5.98 -8.58
N GLU A 44 -10.83 6.39 -9.13
CA GLU A 44 -10.90 7.04 -10.46
C GLU A 44 -10.79 8.57 -10.39
N LYS A 45 -10.59 9.15 -9.20
CA LYS A 45 -10.68 10.60 -8.96
C LYS A 45 -9.35 11.27 -8.67
N MET A 46 -8.36 10.51 -8.18
CA MET A 46 -7.05 11.01 -7.80
C MET A 46 -6.04 9.87 -7.66
N PRO A 47 -4.73 10.16 -7.74
CA PRO A 47 -3.70 9.20 -7.36
C PRO A 47 -3.80 8.75 -5.90
N ILE A 48 -3.54 7.47 -5.67
CA ILE A 48 -3.60 6.84 -4.34
C ILE A 48 -2.30 6.11 -4.05
N PHE A 49 -1.73 6.37 -2.86
CA PHE A 49 -0.58 5.61 -2.36
C PHE A 49 -0.89 4.98 -1.00
N GLY A 50 -0.58 3.70 -0.84
CA GLY A 50 -0.80 2.96 0.40
C GLY A 50 0.49 2.51 1.08
N ILE A 51 0.56 2.63 2.41
CA ILE A 51 1.70 2.18 3.21
C ILE A 51 1.24 1.17 4.26
N CYS A 52 1.87 -0.01 4.29
CA CYS A 52 1.63 -1.08 5.26
C CYS A 52 0.15 -1.51 5.32
N LEU A 53 -0.63 -1.03 6.29
CA LEU A 53 -2.07 -1.23 6.32
C LEU A 53 -2.74 -0.67 5.04
N GLY A 54 -2.23 0.45 4.52
CA GLY A 54 -2.73 1.06 3.28
C GLY A 54 -2.64 0.13 2.08
N GLN A 55 -1.56 -0.65 1.92
CA GLN A 55 -1.48 -1.67 0.87
C GLN A 55 -2.62 -2.69 0.99
N GLN A 56 -2.90 -3.15 2.21
CA GLN A 56 -3.93 -4.16 2.47
C GLN A 56 -5.33 -3.60 2.21
N ILE A 57 -5.57 -2.34 2.56
CA ILE A 57 -6.83 -1.65 2.26
C ILE A 57 -7.01 -1.46 0.75
N ILE A 58 -5.94 -1.12 0.02
CA ILE A 58 -5.98 -1.08 -1.45
C ILE A 58 -6.29 -2.48 -1.99
N GLY A 59 -5.59 -3.53 -1.55
CA GLY A 59 -5.89 -4.91 -1.93
C GLY A 59 -7.37 -5.26 -1.76
N LEU A 60 -7.92 -5.02 -0.57
CA LEU A 60 -9.34 -5.25 -0.28
C LEU A 60 -10.28 -4.41 -1.14
N ALA A 61 -9.94 -3.15 -1.42
CA ALA A 61 -10.75 -2.25 -2.25
C ALA A 61 -10.92 -2.77 -3.69
N PHE A 62 -9.95 -3.54 -4.19
CA PHE A 62 -9.95 -4.15 -5.52
C PHE A 62 -10.24 -5.65 -5.51
N GLY A 63 -10.65 -6.22 -4.37
CA GLY A 63 -11.12 -7.60 -4.27
C GLY A 63 -10.05 -8.64 -3.93
N ALA A 64 -8.82 -8.23 -3.61
CA ALA A 64 -7.79 -9.16 -3.15
C ALA A 64 -8.09 -9.65 -1.73
N ASP A 65 -7.68 -10.89 -1.45
CA ASP A 65 -7.81 -11.51 -0.13
C ASP A 65 -6.65 -11.13 0.77
N ILE A 66 -6.93 -11.07 2.07
CA ILE A 66 -5.94 -10.81 3.12
C ILE A 66 -5.87 -12.00 4.06
N TYR A 67 -4.67 -12.47 4.36
CA TYR A 67 -4.45 -13.53 5.33
C TYR A 67 -3.53 -13.09 6.46
N LYS A 68 -3.72 -13.73 7.62
CA LYS A 68 -2.85 -13.55 8.79
C LYS A 68 -1.60 -14.41 8.62
N MET A 69 -0.44 -13.77 8.68
CA MET A 69 0.85 -14.45 8.61
C MET A 69 1.12 -15.23 9.89
N LYS A 70 1.90 -16.32 9.78
CA LYS A 70 2.25 -17.18 10.93
C LYS A 70 2.97 -16.40 12.03
N PHE A 71 3.94 -15.57 11.64
CA PHE A 71 4.69 -14.71 12.55
C PHE A 71 4.71 -13.25 12.12
N GLY A 72 4.45 -12.95 10.84
CA GLY A 72 4.56 -11.60 10.27
C GLY A 72 5.99 -11.11 10.14
N HIS A 73 6.18 -9.91 9.60
CA HIS A 73 7.48 -9.28 9.48
C HIS A 73 7.63 -8.13 10.47
N ARG A 74 8.67 -8.20 11.30
CA ARG A 74 9.00 -7.23 12.35
C ARG A 74 10.51 -7.07 12.41
N GLY A 75 11.04 -6.03 11.78
CA GLY A 75 12.47 -5.78 11.77
C GLY A 75 12.89 -4.72 10.76
N ILE A 76 14.17 -4.34 10.84
CA ILE A 76 14.78 -3.28 10.02
C ILE A 76 15.70 -3.84 8.93
N ASN A 77 15.61 -5.14 8.65
CA ASN A 77 16.53 -5.88 7.79
C ASN A 77 15.80 -6.74 6.75
N GLN A 78 14.57 -6.39 6.38
CA GLN A 78 13.77 -7.19 5.46
C GLN A 78 14.13 -6.86 4.00
N PRO A 79 14.65 -7.83 3.24
CA PRO A 79 15.08 -7.62 1.86
C PRO A 79 13.87 -7.64 0.91
N VAL A 80 13.61 -6.51 0.27
CA VAL A 80 12.54 -6.38 -0.72
C VAL A 80 13.16 -6.17 -2.10
N LYS A 81 12.69 -6.94 -3.08
CA LYS A 81 13.09 -6.80 -4.47
C LYS A 81 11.98 -6.14 -5.28
N ASP A 82 12.33 -5.08 -5.98
CA ASP A 82 11.54 -4.52 -7.08
C ASP A 82 11.67 -5.44 -8.30
N LEU A 83 10.53 -5.94 -8.78
CA LEU A 83 10.45 -6.88 -9.88
C LEU A 83 10.64 -6.22 -11.24
N THR A 84 10.36 -4.92 -11.35
CA THR A 84 10.53 -4.13 -12.57
C THR A 84 11.99 -3.77 -12.78
N THR A 85 12.66 -3.27 -11.74
CA THR A 85 14.05 -2.80 -11.84
C THR A 85 15.09 -3.86 -11.47
N GLY A 86 14.66 -4.89 -10.73
CA GLY A 86 15.55 -5.89 -10.15
C GLY A 86 16.31 -5.41 -8.92
N LYS A 87 16.15 -4.14 -8.51
CA LYS A 87 16.82 -3.54 -7.34
C LYS A 87 16.34 -4.20 -6.06
N VAL A 88 17.26 -4.39 -5.11
CA VAL A 88 16.95 -4.86 -3.76
C VAL A 88 17.19 -3.73 -2.78
N CYS A 89 16.22 -3.50 -1.89
CA CYS A 89 16.31 -2.57 -0.78
C CYS A 89 16.18 -3.32 0.54
N ILE A 90 16.84 -2.81 1.59
CA ILE A 90 16.59 -3.26 2.96
C ILE A 90 15.52 -2.35 3.55
N THR A 91 14.48 -2.93 4.14
CA THR A 91 13.28 -2.20 4.56
C THR A 91 12.96 -2.40 6.03
N SER A 92 12.24 -1.42 6.60
CA SER A 92 11.63 -1.51 7.93
C SER A 92 10.21 -2.03 7.81
N GLN A 93 9.90 -3.13 8.49
CA GLN A 93 8.60 -3.80 8.41
C GLN A 93 8.02 -4.08 9.78
N ASN A 94 6.71 -3.91 9.90
CA ASN A 94 5.95 -4.18 11.11
C ASN A 94 4.48 -4.53 10.79
N HIS A 95 4.25 -5.71 10.18
CA HIS A 95 2.90 -6.20 9.87
C HIS A 95 2.73 -7.69 10.16
N GLY A 96 1.50 -8.07 10.51
CA GLY A 96 1.10 -9.46 10.76
C GLY A 96 0.12 -10.03 9.74
N PHE A 97 -0.27 -9.22 8.77
CA PHE A 97 -1.16 -9.56 7.67
C PHE A 97 -0.46 -9.22 6.36
N THR A 98 -0.86 -9.89 5.28
CA THR A 98 -0.42 -9.55 3.93
C THR A 98 -1.49 -9.97 2.93
N VAL A 99 -1.36 -9.47 1.71
CA VAL A 99 -2.23 -9.79 0.58
C VAL A 99 -1.92 -11.21 0.09
N ASP A 100 -2.94 -11.98 -0.23
CA ASP A 100 -2.77 -13.28 -0.89
C ASP A 100 -2.35 -13.06 -2.36
N PRO A 101 -1.13 -13.44 -2.76
CA PRO A 101 -0.67 -13.23 -4.14
C PRO A 101 -1.53 -13.97 -5.18
N GLN A 102 -2.16 -15.09 -4.82
CA GLN A 102 -3.03 -15.82 -5.75
C GLN A 102 -4.32 -15.07 -6.02
N SER A 103 -4.86 -14.40 -4.99
CA SER A 103 -6.09 -13.60 -5.14
C SER A 103 -5.92 -12.38 -6.05
N LEU A 104 -4.69 -11.98 -6.36
CA LEU A 104 -4.41 -10.86 -7.26
C LEU A 104 -4.76 -11.18 -8.72
N GLU A 105 -4.76 -12.46 -9.12
CA GLU A 105 -5.00 -12.89 -10.51
C GLU A 105 -6.37 -12.44 -11.04
N ASP A 106 -7.36 -12.27 -10.16
CA ASP A 106 -8.72 -11.84 -10.48
C ASP A 106 -8.94 -10.33 -10.26
N THR A 107 -7.88 -9.56 -10.04
CA THR A 107 -7.92 -8.12 -9.72
C THR A 107 -7.10 -7.30 -10.72
N PRO A 108 -7.36 -5.99 -10.85
CA PRO A 108 -6.51 -5.10 -11.66
C PRO A 108 -5.21 -4.68 -10.94
N LEU A 109 -4.82 -5.40 -9.87
CA LEU A 109 -3.61 -5.12 -9.10
C LEU A 109 -2.52 -6.13 -9.45
N LYS A 110 -1.30 -5.64 -9.65
CA LYS A 110 -0.11 -6.45 -9.85
C LYS A 110 0.84 -6.30 -8.67
N MET A 111 1.41 -7.41 -8.23
CA MET A 111 2.55 -7.39 -7.33
C MET A 111 3.79 -6.92 -8.11
N ASN A 112 4.36 -5.79 -7.71
CA ASN A 112 5.57 -5.23 -8.30
C ASN A 112 6.79 -5.33 -7.38
N GLN A 113 6.60 -5.65 -6.09
CA GLN A 113 7.69 -5.94 -5.16
C GLN A 113 7.42 -7.19 -4.33
N VAL A 114 8.49 -7.89 -3.97
CA VAL A 114 8.42 -9.17 -3.25
C VAL A 114 9.45 -9.23 -2.13
N ASN A 115 9.07 -9.86 -1.01
CA ASN A 115 10.00 -10.19 0.06
C ASN A 115 10.90 -11.35 -0.37
N LEU A 116 12.22 -11.17 -0.33
CA LEU A 116 13.15 -12.23 -0.77
C LEU A 116 13.25 -13.42 0.20
N ASN A 117 12.80 -13.27 1.46
CA ASN A 117 12.87 -14.36 2.43
C ASN A 117 11.73 -15.37 2.28
N ASP A 118 10.51 -14.91 1.93
CA ASP A 118 9.32 -15.77 1.93
C ASP A 118 8.37 -15.56 0.74
N GLY A 119 8.70 -14.68 -0.21
CA GLY A 119 7.94 -14.49 -1.43
C GLY A 119 6.63 -13.72 -1.27
N THR A 120 6.38 -13.11 -0.12
CA THR A 120 5.13 -12.37 0.12
C THR A 120 5.10 -11.01 -0.59
N PRO A 121 3.91 -10.46 -0.92
CA PRO A 121 3.78 -9.18 -1.61
C PRO A 121 4.23 -7.99 -0.76
N GLU A 122 5.14 -7.18 -1.31
CA GLU A 122 5.72 -6.01 -0.64
C GLU A 122 5.41 -4.68 -1.34
N GLY A 123 4.78 -4.76 -2.51
CA GLY A 123 4.33 -3.62 -3.28
C GLY A 123 3.31 -4.07 -4.30
N LEU A 124 2.26 -3.26 -4.43
CA LEU A 124 1.21 -3.44 -5.44
C LEU A 124 1.10 -2.19 -6.31
N GLU A 125 0.70 -2.39 -7.55
CA GLU A 125 0.40 -1.33 -8.51
C GLU A 125 -0.84 -1.70 -9.32
N HIS A 126 -1.72 -0.72 -9.55
CA HIS A 126 -2.88 -0.90 -10.40
C HIS A 126 -2.47 -0.81 -11.88
N GLU A 127 -3.05 -1.65 -12.73
CA GLU A 127 -2.66 -1.73 -14.14
C GLU A 127 -2.95 -0.45 -14.95
N GLU A 128 -4.08 0.21 -14.67
CA GLU A 128 -4.52 1.40 -15.42
C GLU A 128 -4.55 2.71 -14.60
N LEU A 129 -4.86 2.64 -13.30
CA LEU A 129 -5.05 3.81 -12.43
C LEU A 129 -3.73 4.17 -11.73
N PRO A 130 -3.51 5.46 -11.36
CA PRO A 130 -2.33 5.92 -10.63
C PRO A 130 -2.40 5.51 -9.15
N ILE A 131 -2.43 4.20 -8.89
CA ILE A 131 -2.59 3.61 -7.58
C ILE A 131 -1.43 2.66 -7.34
N SER A 132 -0.67 2.90 -6.28
CA SER A 132 0.44 2.05 -5.88
C SER A 132 0.52 1.92 -4.37
N SER A 133 1.34 0.99 -3.89
CA SER A 133 1.52 0.79 -2.47
C SER A 133 2.81 0.05 -2.14
N VAL A 134 3.20 0.13 -0.88
CA VAL A 134 4.28 -0.66 -0.28
C VAL A 134 3.81 -1.25 1.05
N GLN A 135 4.23 -2.48 1.39
CA GLN A 135 3.83 -3.17 2.62
C GLN A 135 4.73 -2.80 3.81
N TYR A 136 5.95 -2.33 3.51
CA TYR A 136 6.92 -1.83 4.46
C TYR A 136 6.73 -0.33 4.75
N HIS A 137 7.59 0.22 5.60
CA HIS A 137 7.56 1.62 6.03
C HIS A 137 8.66 2.42 5.33
N PRO A 138 8.38 3.07 4.17
CA PRO A 138 9.36 3.89 3.48
C PRO A 138 9.77 5.12 4.28
N GLU A 139 8.96 5.55 5.26
CA GLU A 139 9.27 6.62 6.20
C GLU A 139 10.31 6.22 7.26
N ALA A 140 10.60 4.92 7.40
CA ALA A 140 11.43 4.34 8.44
C ALA A 140 11.04 4.79 9.87
N GLY A 141 12.01 5.05 10.73
CA GLY A 141 11.79 5.53 12.10
C GLY A 141 11.30 4.47 13.11
N PRO A 142 12.07 3.40 13.41
CA PRO A 142 13.48 3.18 13.08
C PRO A 142 13.69 2.40 11.77
N GLY A 143 14.90 2.43 11.21
CA GLY A 143 15.28 1.60 10.05
C GLY A 143 16.14 2.34 9.03
N PRO A 144 16.49 1.68 7.90
CA PRO A 144 17.21 2.28 6.78
C PRO A 144 16.32 3.23 5.98
N HIS A 145 16.92 4.23 5.34
CA HIS A 145 16.25 5.23 4.50
C HIS A 145 16.41 4.90 3.00
N ASP A 146 16.58 3.61 2.69
CA ASP A 146 16.86 3.12 1.33
C ASP A 146 15.66 3.31 0.38
N THR A 147 14.50 3.69 0.92
CA THR A 147 13.18 3.66 0.27
C THR A 147 12.41 4.97 0.32
N ASP A 148 12.98 6.04 0.87
CA ASP A 148 12.29 7.34 1.01
C ASP A 148 11.87 7.92 -0.36
N TYR A 149 12.58 7.54 -1.44
CA TYR A 149 12.29 7.94 -2.82
C TYR A 149 10.89 7.53 -3.30
N TYR A 150 10.20 6.59 -2.63
CA TYR A 150 8.81 6.27 -2.97
C TYR A 150 7.86 7.44 -2.72
N PHE A 151 8.18 8.33 -1.76
CA PHE A 151 7.43 9.58 -1.61
C PHE A 151 7.64 10.51 -2.81
N ASP A 152 8.87 10.60 -3.33
CA ASP A 152 9.16 11.37 -4.54
C ASP A 152 8.41 10.81 -5.75
N ASN A 153 8.42 9.48 -5.95
CA ASN A 153 7.66 8.81 -7.01
C ASN A 153 6.15 9.12 -6.92
N PHE A 154 5.60 9.14 -5.71
CA PHE A 154 4.19 9.49 -5.51
C PHE A 154 3.91 10.96 -5.80
N VAL A 155 4.80 11.87 -5.41
CA VAL A 155 4.66 13.30 -5.76
C VAL A 155 4.81 13.52 -7.27
N GLU A 156 5.64 12.73 -7.95
CA GLU A 156 5.76 12.78 -9.40
C GLU A 156 4.51 12.25 -10.12
N SER A 157 3.85 11.22 -9.60
CA SER A 157 2.60 10.73 -10.19
C SER A 157 1.50 11.79 -10.20
N LEU A 158 1.49 12.71 -9.22
CA LEU A 158 0.58 13.86 -9.17
C LEU A 158 0.81 14.87 -10.31
N LYS A 159 2.04 15.02 -10.79
CA LYS A 159 2.36 15.97 -11.87
C LYS A 159 1.89 15.46 -13.24
N ASN A 160 1.65 14.17 -13.36
CA ASN A 160 1.30 13.49 -14.61
C ASN A 160 -0.18 13.09 -14.69
N TYR A 161 -0.98 13.41 -13.67
CA TYR A 161 -2.43 13.23 -13.60
C TYR A 161 -3.15 14.53 -14.00
#